data_AF-A0A838RYR3-F1
#
_entry.id   AF-A0A838RYR3-F1
#
_cell.length_a   1.000
_cell.length_b   1.000
_cell.length_c   1.000
_cell.angle_alpha   90.00
_cell.angle_beta   90.00
_cell.angle_gamma   90.00
#
_symmetry.space_group_name_H-M   'P 1'
#
loop_
_entity.id
_entity.type
_entity.pdbx_description
1 polymer ?
#
loop_
_entity_poly.entity_id
_entity_poly.type
_entity_poly.pdbx_seq_one_letter_code
_entity_poly.pdbx_strand_id
1 'polypeptide(L)'
;MAEVECDRCLQPLELPISSDFRLEYVTAETYKSLETTELAQEDLALSIFDGEFVDVDDIVREQLLLAIPTHAICQENCKGFCPVCGANRNVTDCDCNATEIDPRWKGLKELVNRKS
;
A
#
# COMPACT_ATOMS: atom_id res chain seq x y z
N MET A 1 -2.79 12.11 10.56
CA MET A 1 -3.49 12.08 9.25
C MET A 1 -2.42 12.08 8.17
N ALA A 2 -2.62 11.37 7.07
CA ALA A 2 -1.73 11.42 5.91
C ALA A 2 -2.42 12.19 4.78
N GLU A 3 -1.68 13.09 4.15
CA GLU A 3 -2.09 13.79 2.94
C GLU A 3 -1.68 12.95 1.73
N VAL A 4 -2.67 12.53 0.93
CA VAL A 4 -2.48 11.72 -0.27
C VAL A 4 -3.39 12.20 -1.39
N GLU A 5 -3.19 11.68 -2.59
CA GLU A 5 -4.08 11.92 -3.73
C GLU A 5 -4.97 10.71 -4.00
N CYS A 6 -6.16 10.95 -4.52
CA CYS A 6 -7.07 9.89 -4.94
C CYS A 6 -6.51 9.20 -6.19
N ASP A 7 -6.34 7.88 -6.15
CA ASP A 7 -5.77 7.12 -7.27
C ASP A 7 -6.61 7.19 -8.56
N ARG A 8 -7.89 7.58 -8.43
CA ARG A 8 -8.81 7.68 -9.57
C ARG A 8 -8.88 9.07 -10.18
N CYS A 9 -8.93 10.12 -9.36
CA CYS A 9 -9.20 11.49 -9.80
C CYS A 9 -8.15 12.52 -9.38
N LEU A 10 -7.07 12.10 -8.71
CA LEU A 10 -5.96 12.92 -8.23
C LEU A 10 -6.37 14.09 -7.32
N GLN A 11 -7.59 14.08 -6.78
CA GLN A 11 -7.97 15.07 -5.78
C GLN A 11 -7.25 14.77 -4.46
N PRO A 12 -6.74 15.80 -3.76
CA PRO A 12 -6.14 15.60 -2.45
C PRO A 12 -7.19 15.13 -1.45
N LEU A 13 -6.78 14.24 -0.54
CA LEU A 13 -7.58 13.80 0.59
C LEU A 13 -6.70 13.54 1.81
N GLU A 14 -7.29 13.70 2.99
CA GLU A 14 -6.67 13.35 4.26
C GLU A 14 -7.20 12.01 4.74
N LEU A 15 -6.30 11.07 5.02
CA LEU A 15 -6.66 9.75 5.55
C LEU A 15 -6.24 9.61 7.01
N PRO A 16 -7.09 9.03 7.87
CA PRO A 16 -6.67 8.62 9.20
C PRO A 16 -5.66 7.47 9.07
N ILE A 17 -4.48 7.65 9.63
CA ILE A 17 -3.45 6.61 9.72
C ILE A 17 -3.34 6.21 11.18
N SER A 18 -3.42 4.90 11.43
CA SER A 18 -3.22 4.29 12.73
C SER A 18 -2.43 3.01 12.53
N SER A 19 -1.37 2.84 13.30
CA SER A 19 -0.53 1.64 13.28
C SER A 19 -0.18 1.26 14.70
N ASP A 20 -0.35 -0.02 15.03
CA ASP A 20 0.06 -0.61 16.29
C ASP A 20 1.17 -1.61 16.00
N PHE A 21 2.36 -1.37 16.54
CA PHE A 21 3.50 -2.24 16.35
C PHE A 21 4.29 -2.41 17.65
N ARG A 22 5.04 -3.51 17.72
CA ARG A 22 5.97 -3.81 18.80
C ARG A 22 7.27 -4.29 18.17
N LEU A 23 8.37 -3.74 18.67
CA LEU A 23 9.72 -4.18 18.35
C LEU A 23 10.48 -4.41 19.66
N GLU A 24 11.36 -5.41 19.66
CA GLU A 24 12.27 -5.69 20.76
C GLU A 24 13.71 -5.46 20.29
N TYR A 25 14.45 -4.61 21.01
CA TYR A 25 15.83 -4.28 20.68
C TYR A 25 16.81 -5.08 21.52
N VAL A 26 17.74 -5.76 20.86
CA VAL A 26 18.76 -6.61 21.50
C VAL A 26 20.15 -6.24 20.99
N THR A 27 21.19 -6.43 21.80
CA THR A 27 22.57 -6.21 21.31
C THR A 27 22.98 -7.33 20.37
N ALA A 28 24.02 -7.10 19.57
CA ALA A 28 24.57 -8.13 18.69
C ALA A 28 25.08 -9.35 19.48
N GLU A 29 25.60 -9.17 20.70
CA GLU A 29 26.01 -10.27 21.58
C GLU A 29 24.81 -11.08 22.05
N THR A 30 23.74 -10.42 22.50
CA THR A 30 22.51 -11.09 22.92
C THR A 30 21.89 -11.85 21.75
N TYR A 31 21.80 -11.25 20.57
CA TYR A 31 21.25 -11.90 19.39
C TYR A 31 22.03 -13.16 19.01
N LYS A 32 23.38 -13.12 19.04
CA LYS A 32 24.23 -14.29 18.77
C LYS A 32 24.08 -15.41 19.81
N SER A 33 23.68 -15.07 21.03
CA SER A 33 23.46 -16.04 22.11
C SER A 33 22.10 -16.74 22.03
N LEU A 34 21.17 -16.20 21.23
CA LEU A 34 19.94 -16.91 20.85
C LEU A 34 20.35 -18.02 19.89
N GLU A 35 20.65 -19.22 20.40
CA GLU A 35 20.97 -20.41 19.59
C GLU A 35 19.72 -20.88 18.81
N THR A 36 19.37 -20.16 17.74
CA THR A 36 18.22 -20.49 16.88
C THR A 36 18.70 -21.11 15.57
N THR A 37 18.48 -22.41 15.40
CA THR A 37 18.76 -23.14 14.15
C THR A 37 17.79 -22.74 13.03
N GLU A 38 16.62 -22.19 13.39
CA GLU A 38 15.58 -21.67 12.49
C GLU A 38 14.96 -20.39 13.06
N LEU A 39 14.49 -19.50 12.17
CA LEU A 39 13.81 -18.26 12.55
C LEU A 39 12.38 -18.55 13.03
N ALA A 40 12.08 -18.20 14.27
CA ALA A 40 10.73 -18.22 14.84
C ALA A 40 9.96 -16.95 14.47
N GLN A 41 8.63 -16.98 14.67
CA GLN A 41 7.80 -15.80 14.44
C GLN A 41 8.15 -14.64 15.39
N GLU A 42 8.60 -14.97 16.60
CA GLU A 42 9.07 -14.01 17.59
C GLU A 42 10.32 -13.25 17.12
N ASP A 43 11.19 -13.92 16.35
CA ASP A 43 12.44 -13.34 15.84
C ASP A 43 12.18 -12.23 14.80
N LEU A 44 11.00 -12.23 14.14
CA LEU A 44 10.63 -11.20 13.17
C LEU A 44 10.40 -9.82 13.80
N ALA A 45 10.19 -9.77 15.12
CA ALA A 45 10.02 -8.53 15.87
C ALA A 45 11.31 -8.08 16.58
N LEU A 46 12.44 -8.77 16.35
CA LEU A 46 13.74 -8.40 16.91
C LEU A 46 14.48 -7.42 16.01
N SER A 47 15.11 -6.42 16.62
CA SER A 47 16.06 -5.54 15.95
C SER A 47 17.35 -5.41 16.74
N ILE A 48 18.46 -5.33 16.03
CA ILE A 48 19.80 -5.29 16.64
C ILE A 48 20.25 -3.84 16.75
N PHE A 49 20.73 -3.44 17.92
CA PHE A 49 21.34 -2.12 18.16
C PHE A 49 22.77 -2.25 18.72
N ASP A 50 23.48 -1.12 18.77
CA ASP A 50 24.91 -1.05 19.14
C ASP A 50 25.20 -1.10 20.65
N GLY A 51 24.17 -1.09 21.49
CA GLY A 51 24.29 -1.09 22.95
C GLY A 51 24.31 0.32 23.58
N GLU A 52 24.41 1.38 22.80
CA GLU A 52 24.46 2.76 23.30
C GLU A 52 23.14 3.48 23.07
N PHE A 53 22.64 3.46 21.82
CA PHE A 53 21.42 4.17 21.44
C PHE A 53 20.52 3.31 20.55
N VAL A 54 19.22 3.44 20.79
CA VAL A 54 18.20 2.88 19.91
C VAL A 54 17.69 4.00 19.02
N ASP A 55 18.00 3.92 17.72
CA ASP A 55 17.40 4.79 16.71
C ASP A 55 15.98 4.29 16.39
N VAL A 56 14.99 5.11 16.75
CA VAL A 56 13.57 4.83 16.53
C VAL A 56 13.03 5.51 15.28
N ASP A 57 13.77 6.44 14.67
CA ASP A 57 13.27 7.25 13.56
C ASP A 57 12.98 6.37 12.34
N ASP A 58 13.89 5.43 12.04
CA ASP A 58 13.75 4.53 10.90
C ASP A 58 12.59 3.56 11.07
N ILE A 59 12.44 2.91 12.24
CA ILE A 59 11.31 2.00 12.46
C ILE A 59 9.98 2.75 12.43
N VAL A 60 9.89 3.92 13.08
CA VAL A 60 8.65 4.70 13.07
C VAL A 60 8.29 5.12 11.64
N ARG A 61 9.28 5.55 10.84
CA ARG A 61 9.06 5.88 9.42
C ARG A 61 8.55 4.67 8.64
N GLU A 62 9.17 3.50 8.79
CA GLU A 62 8.73 2.27 8.12
C GLU A 62 7.30 1.89 8.50
N GLN A 63 6.97 1.90 9.78
CA GLN A 63 5.63 1.56 10.27
C GLN A 63 4.57 2.54 9.78
N LEU A 64 4.91 3.83 9.68
CA LEU A 64 4.03 4.83 9.08
C LEU A 64 3.82 4.58 7.58
N LEU A 65 4.89 4.26 6.84
CA LEU A 65 4.79 3.96 5.41
C LEU A 65 3.90 2.73 5.14
N LEU A 66 4.02 1.68 5.96
CA LEU A 66 3.19 0.48 5.86
C LEU A 66 1.72 0.73 6.22
N ALA A 67 1.44 1.71 7.07
CA ALA A 67 0.09 2.04 7.48
C ALA A 67 -0.67 2.92 6.48
N ILE A 68 0.02 3.52 5.51
CA ILE A 68 -0.62 4.27 4.42
C ILE A 68 -1.33 3.28 3.48
N PRO A 69 -2.64 3.47 3.22
CA PRO A 69 -3.38 2.62 2.29
C PRO A 69 -2.74 2.62 0.90
N THR A 70 -2.55 1.42 0.34
CA THR A 70 -2.04 1.24 -1.03
C THR A 70 -3.03 1.65 -2.12
N HIS A 71 -4.30 1.87 -1.75
CA HIS A 71 -5.34 2.36 -2.63
C HIS A 71 -6.19 3.41 -1.92
N ALA A 72 -5.98 4.68 -2.28
CA ALA A 72 -6.65 5.84 -1.72
C ALA A 72 -7.74 6.32 -2.69
N ILE A 73 -9.01 6.23 -2.27
CA ILE A 73 -10.14 6.77 -3.06
C ILE A 73 -10.84 7.84 -2.23
N CYS A 74 -11.11 9.00 -2.83
CA CYS A 74 -11.81 10.11 -2.16
C CYS A 74 -13.27 9.79 -1.79
N GLN A 75 -13.89 8.81 -2.45
CA GLN A 75 -15.24 8.32 -2.17
C GLN A 75 -15.47 6.97 -2.88
N GLU A 76 -16.35 6.13 -2.34
CA GLU A 76 -16.65 4.79 -2.89
C GLU A 76 -17.00 4.82 -4.39
N ASN A 77 -17.78 5.82 -4.80
CA ASN A 77 -18.29 5.97 -6.16
C ASN A 77 -17.47 6.92 -7.04
N CYS A 78 -16.18 7.15 -6.71
CA CYS A 78 -15.32 8.02 -7.51
C CYS A 78 -15.19 7.46 -8.94
N LYS A 79 -15.64 8.25 -9.93
CA LYS A 79 -15.66 7.89 -11.36
C LYS A 79 -14.29 8.04 -12.03
N GLY A 80 -13.35 8.72 -11.38
CA GLY A 80 -11.99 8.95 -11.85
C GLY A 80 -11.88 9.79 -13.13
N PHE A 81 -10.71 9.73 -13.75
CA PHE A 81 -10.48 10.33 -15.08
C PHE A 81 -10.96 9.43 -16.21
N CYS A 82 -11.39 10.06 -17.31
CA CYS A 82 -11.61 9.35 -18.56
C CYS A 82 -10.27 8.88 -19.14
N PRO A 83 -10.08 7.57 -19.42
CA PRO A 83 -8.82 7.06 -19.95
C PRO A 83 -8.53 7.50 -21.40
N VAL A 84 -9.53 8.09 -22.08
CA VAL A 84 -9.40 8.55 -23.47
C VAL A 84 -9.03 10.03 -23.54
N CYS A 85 -9.74 10.90 -22.82
CA CYS A 85 -9.57 12.36 -22.92
C CYS A 85 -9.01 13.03 -21.65
N GLY A 86 -8.87 12.31 -20.54
CA GLY A 86 -8.39 12.87 -19.28
C GLY A 86 -9.39 13.77 -18.54
N ALA A 87 -10.65 13.85 -18.96
CA ALA A 87 -11.67 14.61 -18.23
C ALA A 87 -11.99 13.96 -16.88
N ASN A 88 -12.08 14.76 -15.80
CA ASN A 88 -12.52 14.26 -14.49
C ASN A 88 -14.03 13.97 -14.53
N ARG A 89 -14.37 12.68 -14.50
CA ARG A 89 -15.75 12.19 -14.64
C ARG A 89 -16.63 12.47 -13.43
N ASN A 90 -16.05 12.93 -12.32
CA ASN A 90 -16.82 13.42 -11.19
C ASN A 90 -17.36 14.84 -11.41
N VAL A 91 -16.79 15.60 -12.37
CA VAL A 91 -17.15 17.00 -12.64
C VAL A 91 -17.92 17.12 -13.96
N THR A 92 -17.49 16.40 -15.00
CA THR A 92 -18.14 16.43 -16.31
C THR A 92 -18.20 15.03 -16.89
N ASP A 93 -19.30 14.71 -17.58
CA ASP A 93 -19.34 13.55 -18.45
C ASP A 93 -18.65 13.85 -19.79
N CYS A 94 -18.24 12.80 -20.49
CA CYS A 94 -17.63 12.88 -21.82
C CYS A 94 -18.19 11.75 -22.69
N ASP A 95 -18.28 11.97 -24.00
CA ASP A 95 -18.81 10.99 -24.97
C ASP A 95 -17.75 10.02 -25.52
N CYS A 96 -16.59 9.92 -24.86
CA CYS A 96 -15.51 9.03 -25.30
C CYS A 96 -15.93 7.56 -25.22
N ASN A 97 -15.70 6.81 -26.31
CA ASN A 97 -15.96 5.38 -26.33
C ASN A 97 -14.79 4.60 -25.70
N ALA A 98 -14.91 4.25 -24.42
CA ALA A 98 -13.91 3.47 -23.68
C ALA A 98 -14.06 1.94 -23.84
N THR A 99 -14.97 1.45 -24.70
CA THR A 99 -15.27 0.01 -24.83
C THR A 99 -14.34 -0.76 -25.77
N GLU A 100 -13.37 -0.12 -26.39
CA GLU A 100 -12.43 -0.81 -27.28
C GLU A 100 -11.48 -1.70 -26.46
N ILE A 101 -11.76 -3.00 -26.46
CA ILE A 101 -10.90 -3.99 -25.80
C ILE A 101 -9.60 -4.10 -26.60
N ASP A 102 -8.50 -3.76 -25.94
CA ASP A 102 -7.16 -3.89 -26.49
C ASP A 102 -6.98 -5.31 -27.09
N PRO A 103 -6.57 -5.42 -28.37
CA PRO A 103 -6.43 -6.71 -29.05
C PRO A 103 -5.61 -7.75 -28.29
N ARG A 104 -4.62 -7.32 -27.48
CA ARG A 104 -3.76 -8.19 -26.67
C ARG A 104 -4.55 -8.96 -25.61
N TRP A 105 -5.69 -8.42 -25.17
CA TRP A 105 -6.53 -8.97 -24.11
C TRP A 105 -7.67 -9.84 -24.65
N LYS A 106 -7.80 -10.00 -25.98
CA LYS A 106 -8.90 -10.76 -26.61
C LYS A 106 -9.04 -12.18 -26.06
N GLY A 107 -7.93 -12.88 -25.80
CA GLY A 107 -7.92 -14.26 -25.28
C GLY A 107 -8.53 -14.40 -23.88
N LEU A 108 -8.60 -13.33 -23.09
CA LEU A 108 -9.21 -13.38 -21.76
C LEU A 108 -10.74 -13.38 -21.79
N LYS A 109 -11.37 -13.00 -22.91
CA LYS A 109 -12.84 -13.07 -23.04
C LYS A 109 -13.36 -14.48 -22.79
N GLU A 110 -12.63 -15.49 -23.23
CA GLU A 110 -13.00 -16.90 -23.04
C GLU A 110 -12.91 -17.36 -21.58
N LEU A 111 -12.07 -16.70 -20.77
CA LEU A 111 -11.91 -16.99 -19.35
C LEU A 111 -12.97 -16.29 -18.49
N VAL A 112 -13.40 -15.09 -18.88
CA VAL A 112 -14.49 -14.36 -18.21
C VAL A 112 -15.83 -15.08 -18.41
N ASN A 113 -16.07 -15.63 -19.60
CA ASN A 113 -17.29 -16.40 -19.90
C ASN A 113 -17.29 -17.83 -19.30
N ARG A 114 -16.22 -18.22 -18.60
CA ARG A 114 -16.06 -19.58 -18.02
C ARG A 114 -16.52 -19.73 -16.57
N LYS A 115 -17.21 -18.74 -15.98
CA LYS A 115 -17.71 -18.86 -14.60
C LYS A 115 -19.24 -18.88 -14.51
N SER A 116 -19.81 -20.08 -14.48
CA SER A 116 -20.37 -20.68 -13.25
C SER A 116 -20.28 -22.20 -13.32
#